data_AF-A0A7C7R556-F1
#
_entry.id   AF-A0A7C7R556-F1
#
_cell.length_a   1.000
_cell.length_b   1.000
_cell.length_c   1.000
_cell.angle_alpha   90.00
_cell.angle_beta   90.00
_cell.angle_gamma   90.00
#
_symmetry.space_group_name_H-M   'P 1'
#
loop_
_entity.id
_entity.type
_entity.pdbx_description
1 polymer ?
#
loop_
_entity_poly.entity_id
_entity_poly.type
_entity_poly.pdbx_seq_one_letter_code
_entity_poly.pdbx_strand_id
1 'polypeptide(L)'
;FQGGDRIVGVDGRPVRIYADYHAQEALHSDKTLRITVERTGPNGEGPGDATRRLSIDVAPRPVRTLGLVLAAAPLSAVQPDSPAARAGIHPGDRISRVDGQPVEDPMRLPFQLRRLSQRPGAAVKLTIQRPQVAEPLELTVTLRQAPWYEQPLFIGNGVSVPVLGVAYQVENVIEAIEPDSPAAAAGLKPGDRVVEAEIVPPDAETLEAEDLGDYEAPSTPPFQFAEDKPNWPSFFYALQESLPGSRVKLTLDDGRTVTLKPARAKDWFNPNRGFLFEPEGFVLRASSAAEAFRLGGAETARALTLVFRFLHKLGTKQVSPRALGGPVSIAKIAYRSAERGIPDLLIFLCLISANLAVINFLPIPVLDGGHMVFLSYEGICGKPPSERIYVMLSYLGLILIIGLMIFVTGLDIGCIARH
;
A
#
# COMPACT_ATOMS: atom_id res chain seq x y z
N PHE A 1 -4.50 -24.35 11.82
CA PHE A 1 -3.49 -24.34 10.75
C PHE A 1 -2.14 -24.72 11.35
N GLN A 2 -1.20 -25.17 10.54
CA GLN A 2 0.20 -25.39 10.92
C GLN A 2 1.10 -24.62 9.95
N GLY A 3 2.27 -24.19 10.41
CA GLY A 3 3.29 -23.63 9.52
C GLY A 3 3.60 -24.60 8.39
N GLY A 4 3.72 -24.10 7.16
CA GLY A 4 3.91 -24.91 5.96
C GLY A 4 2.63 -25.46 5.30
N ASP A 5 1.44 -25.24 5.89
CA ASP A 5 0.18 -25.56 5.20
C ASP A 5 0.04 -24.74 3.90
N ARG A 6 -0.19 -25.41 2.77
CA ARG A 6 -0.46 -24.73 1.49
C ARG A 6 -1.96 -24.62 1.25
N ILE A 7 -2.49 -23.41 1.13
CA ILE A 7 -3.90 -23.21 0.76
C ILE A 7 -4.10 -23.55 -0.71
N VAL A 8 -4.96 -24.53 -0.99
CA VAL A 8 -5.25 -25.01 -2.35
C VAL A 8 -6.71 -24.81 -2.76
N GLY A 9 -7.58 -24.42 -1.84
CA GLY A 9 -8.96 -24.09 -2.16
C GLY A 9 -9.71 -23.32 -1.08
N VAL A 10 -10.78 -22.66 -1.50
CA VAL A 10 -11.74 -21.95 -0.63
C VAL A 10 -13.15 -22.20 -1.15
N ASP A 11 -14.04 -22.73 -0.32
CA ASP A 11 -15.43 -23.06 -0.65
C ASP A 11 -15.56 -23.91 -1.94
N GLY A 12 -14.63 -24.87 -2.10
CA GLY A 12 -14.56 -25.75 -3.27
C GLY A 12 -13.97 -25.12 -4.53
N ARG A 13 -13.62 -23.82 -4.51
CA ARG A 13 -12.90 -23.16 -5.60
C ARG A 13 -11.39 -23.37 -5.44
N PRO A 14 -10.66 -23.71 -6.52
CA PRO A 14 -9.21 -23.88 -6.45
C PRO A 14 -8.52 -22.53 -6.22
N VAL A 15 -7.48 -22.53 -5.37
CA VAL A 15 -6.56 -21.41 -5.15
C VAL A 15 -5.23 -21.81 -5.79
N ARG A 16 -4.80 -21.07 -6.82
CA ARG A 16 -3.52 -21.30 -7.53
C ARG A 16 -2.48 -20.25 -7.18
N ILE A 17 -2.94 -19.02 -6.98
CA ILE A 17 -2.13 -17.88 -6.59
C ILE A 17 -2.80 -17.12 -5.45
N TYR A 18 -2.02 -16.30 -4.75
CA TYR A 18 -2.53 -15.46 -3.67
C TYR A 18 -3.75 -14.61 -4.06
N ALA A 19 -3.79 -14.10 -5.31
CA ALA A 19 -4.91 -13.32 -5.80
C ALA A 19 -6.25 -14.08 -5.80
N ASP A 20 -6.24 -15.40 -6.03
CA ASP A 20 -7.46 -16.22 -6.00
C ASP A 20 -8.03 -16.28 -4.58
N TYR A 21 -7.15 -16.44 -3.60
CA TYR A 21 -7.49 -16.47 -2.18
C TYR A 21 -7.98 -15.10 -1.69
N HIS A 22 -7.20 -14.05 -1.97
CA HIS A 22 -7.49 -12.66 -1.62
C HIS A 22 -8.86 -12.21 -2.13
N ALA A 23 -9.23 -12.66 -3.33
CA ALA A 23 -10.54 -12.40 -3.89
C ALA A 23 -11.68 -13.06 -3.10
N GLN A 24 -11.50 -14.29 -2.61
CA GLN A 24 -12.52 -14.94 -1.79
C GLN A 24 -12.68 -14.25 -0.42
N GLU A 25 -11.58 -13.83 0.21
CA GLU A 25 -11.61 -13.04 1.44
C GLU A 25 -12.34 -11.71 1.24
N ALA A 26 -12.01 -10.99 0.17
CA ALA A 26 -12.61 -9.69 -0.15
C ALA A 26 -14.13 -9.77 -0.35
N LEU A 27 -14.61 -10.85 -0.98
CA LEU A 27 -16.02 -11.04 -1.33
C LEU A 27 -16.86 -11.64 -0.19
N HIS A 28 -16.25 -12.33 0.77
CA HIS A 28 -16.96 -13.09 1.79
C HIS A 28 -16.46 -12.79 3.21
N SER A 29 -16.06 -11.54 3.48
CA SER A 29 -15.50 -11.13 4.78
C SER A 29 -16.44 -11.39 5.96
N ASP A 30 -17.75 -11.40 5.73
CA ASP A 30 -18.81 -11.62 6.72
C ASP A 30 -19.27 -13.09 6.83
N LYS A 31 -18.69 -14.01 6.06
CA LYS A 31 -19.07 -15.43 6.05
C LYS A 31 -17.95 -16.34 6.55
N THR A 32 -18.32 -17.51 7.06
CA THR A 32 -17.34 -18.58 7.29
C THR A 32 -16.83 -19.07 5.93
N LEU A 33 -15.51 -19.17 5.79
CA LEU A 33 -14.86 -19.74 4.60
C LEU A 33 -14.39 -21.15 4.92
N ARG A 34 -14.70 -22.12 4.05
CA ARG A 34 -14.14 -23.46 4.12
C ARG A 34 -12.83 -23.49 3.34
N ILE A 35 -11.71 -23.42 4.04
CA ILE A 35 -10.37 -23.41 3.44
C ILE A 35 -9.85 -24.83 3.33
N THR A 36 -9.48 -25.24 2.12
CA THR A 36 -8.78 -26.50 1.86
C THR A 36 -7.28 -26.27 1.82
N VAL A 37 -6.54 -27.01 2.65
CA VAL A 37 -5.08 -26.97 2.71
C VAL A 37 -4.48 -28.33 2.37
N GLU A 38 -3.31 -28.30 1.73
CA GLU A 38 -2.40 -29.43 1.61
C GLU A 38 -1.34 -29.32 2.70
N ARG A 39 -1.26 -30.36 3.54
CA ARG A 39 -0.25 -30.49 4.58
C ARG A 39 0.72 -31.61 4.22
N THR A 40 1.99 -31.25 4.08
CA THR A 40 3.09 -32.22 4.01
C THR A 40 3.55 -32.52 5.43
N GLY A 41 3.91 -33.78 5.72
CA GLY A 41 4.43 -34.15 7.03
C GLY A 41 5.75 -33.44 7.35
N PRO A 42 6.20 -33.52 8.60
CA PRO A 42 7.26 -32.66 9.14
C PRO A 42 8.64 -32.83 8.49
N ASN A 43 8.86 -33.82 7.61
CA ASN A 43 10.20 -34.12 7.08
C ASN A 43 10.34 -34.12 5.56
N GLY A 44 9.28 -34.04 4.75
CA GLY A 44 9.32 -33.67 3.32
C GLY A 44 10.24 -34.45 2.36
N GLU A 45 11.04 -35.41 2.84
CA GLU A 45 12.13 -36.07 2.12
C GLU A 45 12.13 -37.60 2.32
N GLY A 46 11.21 -38.14 3.13
CA GLY A 46 11.10 -39.58 3.38
C GLY A 46 10.04 -40.26 2.49
N PRO A 47 10.28 -41.47 1.96
CA PRO A 47 9.26 -42.26 1.27
C PRO A 47 8.21 -42.73 2.30
N GLY A 48 7.17 -41.91 2.51
CA GLY A 48 6.12 -42.13 3.51
C GLY A 48 5.34 -40.88 3.93
N ASP A 49 5.81 -39.67 3.60
CA ASP A 49 5.11 -38.42 3.93
C ASP A 49 3.94 -38.17 2.96
N ALA A 50 2.81 -38.84 3.20
CA ALA A 50 1.60 -38.63 2.42
C ALA A 50 1.05 -37.21 2.64
N THR A 51 1.01 -36.40 1.59
CA THR A 51 0.31 -35.11 1.59
C THR A 51 -1.16 -35.33 1.95
N ARG A 52 -1.62 -34.71 3.04
CA ARG A 52 -3.02 -34.80 3.47
C ARG A 52 -3.76 -33.54 3.06
N ARG A 53 -4.98 -33.70 2.55
CA ARG A 53 -5.91 -32.58 2.33
C ARG A 53 -6.83 -32.43 3.52
N LEU A 54 -6.85 -31.25 4.10
CA LEU A 54 -7.70 -30.89 5.22
C LEU A 54 -8.63 -29.75 4.79
N SER A 55 -9.88 -29.80 5.25
CA SER A 55 -10.81 -28.67 5.09
C SER A 55 -11.10 -28.09 6.46
N ILE A 56 -10.84 -26.80 6.62
CA ILE A 56 -10.92 -26.07 7.89
C ILE A 56 -11.88 -24.92 7.69
N ASP A 57 -12.90 -24.85 8.54
CA ASP A 57 -13.87 -23.75 8.51
C ASP A 57 -13.29 -22.58 9.31
N VAL A 58 -13.13 -21.42 8.66
CA VAL A 58 -12.55 -20.21 9.24
C VAL A 58 -13.65 -19.17 9.38
N ALA A 59 -13.98 -18.83 10.63
CA ALA A 59 -15.02 -17.86 10.94
C ALA A 59 -14.63 -16.44 10.47
N PRO A 60 -15.62 -15.54 10.22
CA PRO A 60 -15.37 -14.12 10.02
C PRO A 60 -14.57 -13.53 11.18
N ARG A 61 -13.72 -12.55 10.90
CA ARG A 61 -12.95 -11.83 11.91
C ARG A 61 -13.49 -10.41 12.06
N PRO A 62 -14.27 -10.11 13.12
CA PRO A 62 -14.71 -8.74 13.38
C PRO A 62 -13.54 -7.77 13.49
N VAL A 63 -13.72 -6.57 12.93
CA VAL A 63 -12.77 -5.48 13.08
C VAL A 63 -12.65 -5.10 14.56
N ARG A 64 -11.41 -4.88 15.01
CA ARG A 64 -11.12 -4.23 16.29
C ARG A 64 -11.32 -2.74 16.14
N THR A 65 -12.25 -2.19 16.91
CA THR A 65 -12.63 -0.76 16.88
C THR A 65 -12.44 -0.11 18.25
N LEU A 66 -12.12 1.17 18.23
CA LEU A 66 -12.12 2.04 19.42
C LEU A 66 -13.43 2.83 19.54
N GLY A 67 -14.26 2.84 18.49
CA GLY A 67 -15.45 3.70 18.36
C GLY A 67 -15.13 5.15 18.00
N LEU A 68 -13.97 5.38 17.37
CA LEU A 68 -13.55 6.69 16.90
C LEU A 68 -13.89 6.85 15.42
N VAL A 69 -14.71 7.86 15.12
CA VAL A 69 -14.92 8.32 13.75
C VAL A 69 -14.05 9.54 13.55
N LEU A 70 -12.97 9.38 12.79
CA LEU A 70 -12.07 10.49 12.47
C LEU A 70 -12.46 11.15 11.15
N ALA A 71 -12.21 12.45 11.04
CA ALA A 71 -12.59 13.23 9.86
C ALA A 71 -11.93 12.71 8.57
N ALA A 72 -12.71 12.55 7.51
CA ALA A 72 -12.16 12.33 6.17
C ALA A 72 -11.60 13.64 5.62
N ALA A 73 -10.45 13.61 4.95
CA ALA A 73 -9.99 14.71 4.11
C ALA A 73 -10.77 14.73 2.77
N PRO A 74 -10.68 15.81 1.97
CA PRO A 74 -11.17 15.78 0.59
C PRO A 74 -10.47 14.69 -0.22
N LEU A 75 -11.13 14.22 -1.29
CA LEU A 75 -10.55 13.25 -2.22
C LEU A 75 -9.21 13.77 -2.73
N SER A 76 -8.14 13.03 -2.44
CA SER A 76 -6.79 13.38 -2.85
C SER A 76 -6.50 12.94 -4.28
N ALA A 77 -7.18 11.89 -4.74
CA ALA A 77 -7.03 11.36 -6.10
C ALA A 77 -8.32 10.74 -6.64
N VAL A 78 -8.49 10.86 -7.95
CA VAL A 78 -9.50 10.15 -8.74
C VAL A 78 -8.79 9.47 -9.89
N GLN A 79 -8.95 8.15 -10.00
CA GLN A 79 -8.33 7.35 -11.05
C GLN A 79 -8.96 7.72 -12.41
N PRO A 80 -8.16 7.97 -13.48
CA PRO A 80 -8.68 8.12 -14.83
C PRO A 80 -9.55 6.93 -15.26
N ASP A 81 -10.61 7.18 -16.02
CA ASP A 81 -11.56 6.17 -16.52
C ASP A 81 -12.28 5.34 -15.43
N SER A 82 -12.20 5.77 -14.18
CA SER A 82 -12.90 5.14 -13.05
C SER A 82 -14.40 5.46 -13.05
N PRO A 83 -15.22 4.68 -12.32
CA PRO A 83 -16.61 5.05 -12.04
C PRO A 83 -16.78 6.48 -11.54
N ALA A 84 -15.94 6.91 -10.60
CA ALA A 84 -15.99 8.27 -10.05
C ALA A 84 -15.66 9.33 -11.10
N ALA A 85 -14.61 9.11 -11.91
CA ALA A 85 -14.24 10.03 -12.99
C ALA A 85 -15.37 10.19 -14.02
N ARG A 86 -16.01 9.08 -14.43
CA ARG A 86 -17.15 9.10 -15.35
C ARG A 86 -18.38 9.83 -14.78
N ALA A 87 -18.55 9.80 -13.47
CA ALA A 87 -19.60 10.52 -12.78
C ALA A 87 -19.29 12.01 -12.54
N GLY A 88 -18.11 12.50 -12.96
CA GLY A 88 -17.71 13.90 -12.78
C GLY A 88 -17.20 14.24 -11.38
N ILE A 89 -16.73 13.24 -10.62
CA ILE A 89 -16.07 13.45 -9.33
C ILE A 89 -14.61 13.85 -9.57
N HIS A 90 -14.14 14.84 -8.80
CA HIS A 90 -12.80 15.41 -8.94
C HIS A 90 -12.03 15.38 -7.62
N PRO A 91 -10.69 15.44 -7.66
CA PRO A 91 -9.91 15.74 -6.46
C PRO A 91 -10.40 17.04 -5.78
N GLY A 92 -10.47 17.05 -4.46
CA GLY A 92 -11.03 18.13 -3.66
C GLY A 92 -12.52 17.97 -3.28
N ASP A 93 -13.24 17.06 -3.92
CA ASP A 93 -14.60 16.71 -3.52
C ASP A 93 -14.62 15.95 -2.17
N ARG A 94 -15.70 16.03 -1.40
CA ARG A 94 -15.91 15.23 -0.17
C ARG A 94 -17.17 14.38 -0.31
N ILE A 95 -17.10 13.09 -0.02
CA ILE A 95 -18.28 12.21 -0.01
C ILE A 95 -18.91 12.27 1.38
N SER A 96 -20.14 12.79 1.49
CA SER A 96 -20.83 12.93 2.77
C SER A 96 -21.94 11.90 2.99
N ARG A 97 -22.56 11.39 1.91
CA ARG A 97 -23.61 10.36 1.97
C ARG A 97 -23.51 9.34 0.84
N VAL A 98 -23.99 8.12 1.12
CA VAL A 98 -24.19 7.03 0.18
C VAL A 98 -25.65 6.57 0.27
N ASP A 99 -26.40 6.60 -0.82
CA ASP A 99 -27.82 6.26 -0.89
C ASP A 99 -28.66 6.98 0.17
N GLY A 100 -28.35 8.26 0.39
CA GLY A 100 -29.00 9.12 1.38
C GLY A 100 -28.56 8.86 2.83
N GLN A 101 -27.77 7.83 3.11
CA GLN A 101 -27.23 7.57 4.45
C GLN A 101 -25.90 8.29 4.65
N PRO A 102 -25.67 8.94 5.81
CA PRO A 102 -24.37 9.52 6.14
C PRO A 102 -23.24 8.50 6.04
N VAL A 103 -22.07 8.93 5.57
CA VAL A 103 -20.85 8.13 5.74
C VAL A 103 -20.49 8.18 7.22
N GLU A 104 -20.79 7.09 7.95
CA GLU A 104 -20.60 7.02 9.41
C GLU A 104 -19.12 6.99 9.80
N ASP A 105 -18.31 6.19 9.12
CA ASP A 105 -16.86 6.08 9.36
C ASP A 105 -16.13 6.03 8.01
N PRO A 106 -15.19 6.97 7.74
CA PRO A 106 -14.39 6.96 6.53
C PRO A 106 -13.57 5.68 6.34
N MET A 107 -13.17 4.98 7.39
CA MET A 107 -12.49 3.68 7.28
C MET A 107 -13.43 2.56 6.83
N ARG A 108 -14.74 2.71 7.04
CA ARG A 108 -15.76 1.70 6.73
C ARG A 108 -16.28 1.80 5.29
N LEU A 109 -16.21 2.98 4.68
CA LEU A 109 -16.74 3.26 3.33
C LEU A 109 -16.25 2.27 2.24
N PRO A 110 -14.94 1.92 2.13
CA PRO A 110 -14.48 0.96 1.14
C PRO A 110 -15.13 -0.42 1.29
N PHE A 111 -15.39 -0.85 2.52
CA PHE A 111 -16.00 -2.15 2.81
C PHE A 111 -17.48 -2.16 2.45
N GLN A 112 -18.21 -1.11 2.83
CA GLN A 112 -19.62 -0.93 2.49
C GLN A 112 -19.85 -0.94 0.98
N LEU A 113 -19.10 -0.13 0.24
CA LEU A 113 -19.25 -0.04 -1.21
C LEU A 113 -18.78 -1.30 -1.92
N ARG A 114 -17.74 -2.00 -1.41
CA ARG A 114 -17.33 -3.30 -1.96
C ARG A 114 -18.45 -4.33 -1.86
N ARG A 115 -19.13 -4.43 -0.72
CA ARG A 115 -20.27 -5.32 -0.53
C ARG A 115 -21.42 -5.01 -1.51
N LEU A 116 -21.73 -3.73 -1.73
CA LEU A 116 -22.73 -3.31 -2.70
C LEU A 116 -22.33 -3.66 -4.16
N SER A 117 -21.05 -3.47 -4.50
CA SER A 117 -20.52 -3.73 -5.85
C SER A 117 -20.59 -5.19 -6.32
N GLN A 118 -20.84 -6.14 -5.41
CA GLN A 118 -20.95 -7.55 -5.75
C GLN A 118 -22.14 -7.84 -6.67
N ARG A 119 -23.17 -6.99 -6.65
CA ARG A 119 -24.30 -7.08 -7.59
C ARG A 119 -23.88 -6.48 -8.93
N PRO A 120 -23.95 -7.23 -10.05
CA PRO A 120 -23.64 -6.69 -11.37
C PRO A 120 -24.47 -5.43 -11.67
N GLY A 121 -23.80 -4.37 -12.12
CA GLY A 121 -24.46 -3.10 -12.42
C GLY A 121 -24.92 -2.31 -11.19
N ALA A 122 -24.51 -2.67 -9.97
CA ALA A 122 -24.81 -1.90 -8.77
C ALA A 122 -24.45 -0.43 -8.96
N ALA A 123 -25.38 0.45 -8.66
CA ALA A 123 -25.16 1.89 -8.64
C ALA A 123 -25.53 2.43 -7.26
N VAL A 124 -24.83 3.48 -6.86
CA VAL A 124 -25.09 4.21 -5.61
C VAL A 124 -25.25 5.69 -5.89
N LYS A 125 -26.10 6.35 -5.12
CA LYS A 125 -26.26 7.79 -5.13
C LYS A 125 -25.32 8.41 -4.09
N LEU A 126 -24.30 9.12 -4.55
CA LEU A 126 -23.35 9.82 -3.69
C LEU A 126 -23.77 11.26 -3.52
N THR A 127 -23.76 11.75 -2.28
CA THR A 127 -23.83 13.19 -1.99
C THR A 127 -22.40 13.71 -1.83
N ILE A 128 -22.03 14.67 -2.67
CA ILE A 128 -20.70 15.24 -2.77
C ILE A 128 -20.72 16.71 -2.35
N GLN A 129 -19.89 17.10 -1.39
CA GLN A 129 -19.58 18.49 -1.13
C GLN A 129 -18.38 18.91 -1.98
N ARG A 130 -18.60 19.83 -2.92
CA ARG A 130 -17.54 20.43 -3.74
C ARG A 130 -17.16 21.81 -3.19
N PRO A 131 -15.88 22.12 -2.93
CA PRO A 131 -15.49 23.37 -2.27
C PRO A 131 -16.00 24.66 -2.95
N GLN A 132 -16.15 24.64 -4.29
CA GLN A 132 -16.59 25.79 -5.08
C GLN A 132 -18.13 25.86 -5.26
N VAL A 133 -18.87 24.87 -4.75
CA VAL A 133 -20.32 24.79 -4.89
C VAL A 133 -20.93 24.75 -3.49
N ALA A 134 -21.80 25.72 -3.18
CA ALA A 134 -22.40 25.83 -1.85
C ALA A 134 -23.31 24.62 -1.56
N GLU A 135 -24.13 24.23 -2.54
CA GLU A 135 -25.06 23.10 -2.40
C GLU A 135 -24.37 21.75 -2.68
N PRO A 136 -24.68 20.70 -1.90
CA PRO A 136 -24.19 19.37 -2.18
C PRO A 136 -24.69 18.84 -3.54
N LEU A 137 -23.81 18.21 -4.29
CA LEU A 137 -24.12 17.56 -5.56
C LEU A 137 -24.58 16.13 -5.31
N GLU A 138 -25.63 15.68 -6.00
CA GLU A 138 -26.05 14.28 -5.98
C GLU A 138 -25.65 13.59 -7.29
N LEU A 139 -24.75 12.61 -7.21
CA LEU A 139 -24.20 11.91 -8.37
C LEU A 139 -24.52 10.42 -8.27
N THR A 140 -25.09 9.86 -9.33
CA THR A 140 -25.29 8.41 -9.42
C THR A 140 -24.03 7.77 -10.03
N VAL A 141 -23.43 6.83 -9.31
CA VAL A 141 -22.19 6.18 -9.72
C VAL A 141 -22.41 4.67 -9.84
N THR A 142 -22.23 4.13 -11.04
CA THR A 142 -22.23 2.68 -11.27
C THR A 142 -20.90 2.09 -10.82
N LEU A 143 -20.94 1.28 -9.76
CA LEU A 143 -19.76 0.67 -9.14
C LEU A 143 -19.11 -0.34 -10.08
N ARG A 144 -17.76 -0.35 -10.13
CA ARG A 144 -17.03 -1.47 -10.75
C ARG A 144 -16.91 -2.61 -9.76
N GLN A 145 -16.83 -3.84 -10.27
CA GLN A 145 -16.44 -4.98 -9.44
C GLN A 145 -14.95 -4.88 -9.10
N ALA A 146 -14.64 -4.91 -7.81
CA ALA A 146 -13.28 -4.99 -7.31
C ALA A 146 -13.20 -6.14 -6.30
N PRO A 147 -12.92 -7.38 -6.74
CA PRO A 147 -12.76 -8.54 -5.85
C PRO A 147 -11.38 -8.52 -5.17
N TRP A 148 -10.97 -7.38 -4.64
CA TRP A 148 -9.78 -7.23 -3.81
C TRP A 148 -10.03 -6.14 -2.79
N TYR A 149 -9.21 -6.13 -1.74
CA TYR A 149 -9.08 -4.99 -0.84
C TYR A 149 -7.64 -4.53 -0.85
N GLU A 150 -7.46 -3.24 -0.57
CA GLU A 150 -6.15 -2.62 -0.43
C GLU A 150 -5.95 -2.30 1.04
N GLN A 151 -4.78 -2.67 1.55
CA GLN A 151 -4.28 -2.17 2.82
C GLN A 151 -3.24 -1.10 2.49
N PRO A 152 -3.12 -0.01 3.27
CA PRO A 152 -2.07 0.97 3.08
C PRO A 152 -0.71 0.29 3.27
N LEU A 153 -0.08 -0.08 2.15
CA LEU A 153 1.19 -0.83 2.11
C LEU A 153 2.38 -0.04 2.69
N PHE A 154 2.28 1.29 2.73
CA PHE A 154 3.31 2.18 3.23
C PHE A 154 2.69 3.21 4.17
N ILE A 155 3.52 3.64 5.13
CA ILE A 155 3.20 4.72 6.07
C ILE A 155 2.82 5.97 5.26
N GLY A 156 1.69 6.59 5.62
CA GLY A 156 1.18 7.81 4.96
C GLY A 156 0.21 7.57 3.79
N ASN A 157 0.01 6.31 3.37
CA ASN A 157 -0.97 5.98 2.34
C ASN A 157 -2.40 6.20 2.86
N GLY A 158 -3.20 6.94 2.09
CA GLY A 158 -4.61 7.15 2.40
C GLY A 158 -5.49 5.90 2.23
N VAL A 159 -6.78 6.07 2.52
CA VAL A 159 -7.80 5.08 2.21
C VAL A 159 -8.10 5.12 0.73
N SER A 160 -8.09 3.95 0.09
CA SER A 160 -8.58 3.79 -1.28
C SER A 160 -9.98 3.20 -1.28
N VAL A 161 -10.80 3.61 -2.25
CA VAL A 161 -12.11 3.02 -2.54
C VAL A 161 -12.06 2.45 -3.95
N PRO A 162 -11.56 1.21 -4.13
CA PRO A 162 -11.34 0.65 -5.45
C PRO A 162 -12.60 0.63 -6.30
N VAL A 163 -13.78 0.34 -5.75
CA VAL A 163 -15.03 0.25 -6.52
C VAL A 163 -15.50 1.58 -7.12
N LEU A 164 -15.01 2.71 -6.60
CA LEU A 164 -15.21 4.05 -7.17
C LEU A 164 -13.99 4.51 -7.98
N GLY A 165 -12.79 4.08 -7.59
CA GLY A 165 -11.51 4.58 -8.13
C GLY A 165 -11.13 5.93 -7.53
N VAL A 166 -11.36 6.12 -6.23
CA VAL A 166 -10.98 7.34 -5.49
C VAL A 166 -10.08 7.00 -4.30
N ALA A 167 -9.35 7.99 -3.80
CA ALA A 167 -8.60 7.89 -2.55
C ALA A 167 -8.72 9.19 -1.74
N TYR A 168 -8.61 9.08 -0.41
CA TYR A 168 -8.61 10.20 0.53
C TYR A 168 -7.76 9.87 1.76
N GLN A 169 -7.36 10.90 2.49
CA GLN A 169 -6.73 10.74 3.80
C GLN A 169 -7.79 10.71 4.90
N VAL A 170 -7.49 10.04 6.01
CA VAL A 170 -8.27 10.18 7.24
C VAL A 170 -7.42 10.97 8.21
N GLU A 171 -7.96 12.10 8.64
CA GLU A 171 -7.33 13.06 9.52
C GLU A 171 -7.29 12.51 10.95
N ASN A 172 -6.67 13.26 11.86
CA ASN A 172 -6.49 12.88 13.26
C ASN A 172 -7.41 13.64 14.23
N VAL A 173 -8.47 14.25 13.71
CA VAL A 173 -9.51 14.93 14.50
C VAL A 173 -10.72 14.03 14.61
N ILE A 174 -11.19 13.83 15.84
CA ILE A 174 -12.40 13.05 16.11
C ILE A 174 -13.60 13.86 15.62
N GLU A 175 -14.30 13.35 14.61
CA GLU A 175 -15.52 13.96 14.08
C GLU A 175 -16.75 13.48 14.83
N ALA A 176 -16.79 12.19 15.17
CA ALA A 176 -17.84 11.58 15.96
C ALA A 176 -17.31 10.44 16.82
N ILE A 177 -18.12 10.02 17.78
CA ILE A 177 -17.83 8.87 18.65
C ILE A 177 -19.02 7.94 18.61
N GLU A 178 -18.75 6.66 18.34
CA GLU A 178 -19.77 5.63 18.37
C GLU A 178 -20.32 5.50 19.80
N PRO A 179 -21.65 5.47 19.99
CA PRO A 179 -22.26 5.18 21.28
C PRO A 179 -21.82 3.81 21.82
N ASP A 180 -21.77 3.67 23.14
CA ASP A 180 -21.40 2.42 23.85
C ASP A 180 -20.03 1.84 23.45
N SER A 181 -19.12 2.70 22.99
CA SER A 181 -17.78 2.31 22.54
C SER A 181 -16.69 2.55 23.59
N PRO A 182 -15.49 1.95 23.42
CA PRO A 182 -14.34 2.26 24.27
C PRO A 182 -14.01 3.76 24.34
N ALA A 183 -14.06 4.46 23.22
CA ALA A 183 -13.82 5.90 23.16
C ALA A 183 -14.87 6.70 23.95
N ALA A 184 -16.15 6.33 23.84
CA ALA A 184 -17.22 6.96 24.62
C ALA A 184 -17.01 6.74 26.12
N ALA A 185 -16.67 5.52 26.54
CA ALA A 185 -16.39 5.19 27.94
C ALA A 185 -15.17 5.94 28.51
N ALA A 186 -14.19 6.25 27.66
CA ALA A 186 -13.02 7.04 28.03
C ALA A 186 -13.26 8.56 28.04
N GLY A 187 -14.46 9.02 27.68
CA GLY A 187 -14.82 10.43 27.70
C GLY A 187 -14.14 11.28 26.63
N LEU A 188 -13.66 10.65 25.55
CA LEU A 188 -13.24 11.36 24.34
C LEU A 188 -14.45 12.10 23.75
N LYS A 189 -14.20 13.17 22.97
CA LYS A 189 -15.27 14.00 22.39
C LYS A 189 -14.97 14.37 20.93
N PRO A 190 -16.00 14.64 20.11
CA PRO A 190 -15.83 15.34 18.85
C PRO A 190 -15.02 16.62 19.02
N GLY A 191 -14.05 16.86 18.13
CA GLY A 191 -13.09 17.94 18.18
C GLY A 191 -11.76 17.59 18.84
N ASP A 192 -11.68 16.54 19.66
CA ASP A 192 -10.41 16.05 20.21
C ASP A 192 -9.46 15.64 19.06
N ARG A 193 -8.18 16.04 19.14
CA ARG A 193 -7.17 15.71 18.13
C ARG A 193 -6.16 14.73 18.68
N VAL A 194 -6.04 13.57 18.04
CA VAL A 194 -5.09 12.52 18.41
C VAL A 194 -3.72 12.85 17.81
N VAL A 195 -2.69 12.97 18.63
CA VAL A 195 -1.31 13.24 18.16
C VAL A 195 -0.41 12.01 18.21
N GLU A 196 -0.76 11.02 19.02
CA GLU A 196 -0.03 9.75 19.11
C GLU A 196 -0.97 8.58 19.43
N ALA A 197 -0.68 7.40 18.88
CA ALA A 197 -1.32 6.14 19.27
C ALA A 197 -0.27 5.04 19.47
N GLU A 198 -0.36 4.33 20.58
CA GLU A 198 0.53 3.22 20.93
C GLU A 198 -0.32 1.95 21.13
N ILE A 199 0.08 0.85 20.48
CA ILE A 199 -0.49 -0.47 20.73
C ILE A 199 0.30 -1.09 21.87
N VAL A 200 -0.30 -1.13 23.04
CA VAL A 200 0.28 -1.72 24.24
C VAL A 200 0.03 -3.23 24.20
N PRO A 201 1.08 -4.07 24.23
CA PRO A 201 0.91 -5.53 24.24
C PRO A 201 0.11 -5.99 25.48
N PRO A 202 -0.56 -7.15 25.38
CA PRO A 202 -1.18 -7.78 26.55
C PRO A 202 -0.15 -8.05 27.66
N ASP A 203 -0.63 -8.16 28.89
CA ASP A 203 0.19 -8.62 30.02
C ASP A 203 0.50 -10.13 29.90
N ALA A 204 1.52 -10.58 30.64
CA ALA A 204 2.00 -11.96 30.58
C ALA A 204 0.90 -12.99 30.92
N GLU A 205 0.02 -12.66 31.88
CA GLU A 205 -1.11 -13.51 32.25
C GLU A 205 -2.09 -13.68 31.08
N THR A 206 -2.39 -12.60 30.34
CA THR A 206 -3.23 -12.69 29.14
C THR A 206 -2.54 -13.47 28.02
N LEU A 207 -1.21 -13.34 27.87
CA LEU A 207 -0.44 -14.12 26.88
C LEU A 207 -0.47 -15.61 27.20
N GLU A 208 -0.25 -15.99 28.46
CA GLU A 208 -0.34 -17.39 28.91
C GLU A 208 -1.74 -17.96 28.66
N ALA A 209 -2.79 -17.20 28.96
CA ALA A 209 -4.18 -17.62 28.74
C ALA A 209 -4.54 -17.83 27.26
N GLU A 210 -3.83 -17.18 26.34
CA GLU A 210 -4.00 -17.31 24.88
C GLU A 210 -3.01 -18.29 24.24
N ASP A 211 -2.25 -19.07 25.05
CA ASP A 211 -1.21 -20.01 24.58
C ASP A 211 -0.08 -19.30 23.79
N LEU A 212 0.26 -18.08 24.24
CA LEU A 212 1.25 -17.17 23.63
C LEU A 212 2.33 -16.74 24.64
N GLY A 213 2.53 -17.48 25.74
CA GLY A 213 3.48 -17.10 26.81
C GLY A 213 4.93 -16.95 26.34
N ASP A 214 5.35 -17.76 25.37
CA ASP A 214 6.70 -17.72 24.78
C ASP A 214 6.78 -16.77 23.57
N TYR A 215 5.68 -16.12 23.18
CA TYR A 215 5.64 -15.21 22.03
C TYR A 215 6.09 -13.82 22.43
N GLU A 216 7.33 -13.46 22.06
CA GLU A 216 7.81 -12.09 22.16
C GLU A 216 7.22 -11.23 21.04
N ALA A 217 6.19 -10.44 21.38
CA ALA A 217 5.65 -9.47 20.44
C ALA A 217 6.72 -8.42 20.10
N PRO A 218 7.02 -8.17 18.81
CA PRO A 218 7.92 -7.08 18.46
C PRO A 218 7.35 -5.76 18.96
N SER A 219 8.20 -4.94 19.59
CA SER A 219 7.78 -3.62 20.05
C SER A 219 7.41 -2.75 18.84
N THR A 220 6.15 -2.35 18.78
CA THR A 220 5.69 -1.43 17.74
C THR A 220 5.88 -0.01 18.28
N PRO A 221 6.74 0.82 17.67
CA PRO A 221 6.92 2.19 18.12
C PRO A 221 5.59 2.96 18.03
N PRO A 222 5.35 3.96 18.89
CA PRO A 222 4.14 4.76 18.83
C PRO A 222 3.94 5.40 17.45
N PHE A 223 2.72 5.36 16.95
CA PHE A 223 2.29 6.04 15.75
C PHE A 223 2.15 7.53 16.05
N GLN A 224 2.94 8.35 15.36
CA GLN A 224 2.88 9.81 15.48
C GLN A 224 2.00 10.39 14.37
N PHE A 225 0.96 11.14 14.73
CA PHE A 225 0.07 11.78 13.76
C PHE A 225 0.48 13.24 13.54
N ALA A 226 1.44 13.45 12.65
CA ALA A 226 1.82 14.77 12.12
C ALA A 226 1.46 14.87 10.63
N GLU A 227 1.50 16.08 10.07
CA GLU A 227 1.12 16.36 8.67
C GLU A 227 1.91 15.52 7.64
N ASP A 228 3.09 15.03 8.01
CA ASP A 228 4.01 14.21 7.21
C ASP A 228 4.35 12.83 7.80
N LYS A 229 3.61 12.35 8.81
CA LYS A 229 3.90 11.12 9.58
C LYS A 229 2.76 10.08 9.44
N PRO A 230 2.81 8.87 10.06
CA PRO A 230 1.73 7.89 9.96
C PRO A 230 0.35 8.50 10.13
N ASN A 231 -0.57 8.10 9.27
CA ASN A 231 -1.97 8.52 9.28
C ASN A 231 -2.84 7.48 10.00
N TRP A 232 -4.09 7.86 10.31
CA TRP A 232 -5.04 6.99 10.97
C TRP A 232 -5.24 5.62 10.30
N PRO A 233 -5.32 5.51 8.96
CA PRO A 233 -5.42 4.21 8.27
C PRO A 233 -4.28 3.26 8.63
N SER A 234 -3.04 3.75 8.71
CA SER A 234 -1.88 2.91 9.05
C SER A 234 -2.05 2.30 10.46
N PHE A 235 -2.43 3.13 11.43
CA PHE A 235 -2.71 2.67 12.79
C PHE A 235 -3.90 1.70 12.83
N PHE A 236 -4.99 2.00 12.13
CA PHE A 236 -6.19 1.16 12.07
C PHE A 236 -5.86 -0.28 11.63
N TYR A 237 -5.03 -0.45 10.59
CA TYR A 237 -4.63 -1.78 10.13
C TYR A 237 -3.64 -2.46 11.08
N ALA A 238 -2.70 -1.72 11.69
CA ALA A 238 -1.82 -2.27 12.72
C ALA A 238 -2.61 -2.81 13.93
N LEU A 239 -3.68 -2.12 14.33
CA LEU A 239 -4.61 -2.59 15.36
C LEU A 239 -5.30 -3.91 14.97
N GLN A 240 -5.55 -4.14 13.67
CA GLN A 240 -6.13 -5.40 13.23
C GLN A 240 -5.14 -6.56 13.34
N GLU A 241 -3.83 -6.31 13.28
CA GLU A 241 -2.80 -7.33 13.43
C GLU A 241 -2.27 -7.47 14.87
N SER A 242 -2.76 -6.63 15.80
CA SER A 242 -2.36 -6.73 17.20
C SER A 242 -2.77 -8.06 17.84
N LEU A 243 -2.04 -8.45 18.89
CA LEU A 243 -2.38 -9.63 19.68
C LEU A 243 -3.76 -9.50 20.34
N PRO A 244 -4.44 -10.62 20.62
CA PRO A 244 -5.57 -10.63 21.54
C PRO A 244 -5.20 -9.98 22.87
N GLY A 245 -6.11 -9.20 23.46
CA GLY A 245 -5.88 -8.54 24.74
C GLY A 245 -5.05 -7.23 24.68
N SER A 246 -4.43 -6.89 23.55
CA SER A 246 -3.74 -5.59 23.40
C SER A 246 -4.63 -4.40 23.76
N ARG A 247 -4.04 -3.39 24.38
CA ARG A 247 -4.68 -2.10 24.68
C ARG A 247 -4.14 -1.04 23.74
N VAL A 248 -4.87 0.08 23.61
CA VAL A 248 -4.42 1.23 22.82
C VAL A 248 -4.30 2.43 23.75
N LYS A 249 -3.12 3.03 23.82
CA LYS A 249 -2.91 4.30 24.49
C LYS A 249 -2.92 5.41 23.44
N LEU A 250 -3.80 6.39 23.60
CA LEU A 250 -3.89 7.57 22.74
C LEU A 250 -3.41 8.79 23.52
N THR A 251 -2.62 9.64 22.87
CA THR A 251 -2.23 10.96 23.37
C THR A 251 -2.91 12.02 22.51
N LEU A 252 -3.56 12.99 23.15
CA LEU A 252 -4.23 14.12 22.51
C LEU A 252 -3.32 15.36 22.45
N ASP A 253 -3.67 16.32 21.59
CA ASP A 253 -2.94 17.57 21.43
C ASP A 253 -2.91 18.47 22.67
N ASP A 254 -3.92 18.36 23.53
CA ASP A 254 -3.97 19.01 24.85
C ASP A 254 -3.16 18.30 25.95
N GLY A 255 -2.46 17.21 25.59
CA GLY A 255 -1.63 16.43 26.50
C GLY A 255 -2.37 15.36 27.30
N ARG A 256 -3.70 15.25 27.21
CA ARG A 256 -4.44 14.13 27.82
C ARG A 256 -4.00 12.82 27.19
N THR A 257 -3.95 11.77 28.00
CA THR A 257 -3.71 10.41 27.56
C THR A 257 -4.85 9.52 28.01
N VAL A 258 -5.35 8.66 27.12
CA VAL A 258 -6.37 7.66 27.45
C VAL A 258 -5.93 6.28 27.00
N THR A 259 -6.22 5.27 27.81
CA THR A 259 -5.94 3.87 27.47
C THR A 259 -7.26 3.13 27.25
N LEU A 260 -7.41 2.54 26.07
CA LEU A 260 -8.62 1.92 25.58
C LEU A 260 -8.41 0.42 25.38
N LYS A 261 -9.42 -0.38 25.71
CA LYS A 261 -9.49 -1.78 25.29
C LYS A 261 -10.29 -1.84 23.99
N PRO A 262 -9.70 -2.28 22.86
CA PRO A 262 -10.43 -2.41 21.60
C PRO A 262 -11.65 -3.33 21.73
N ALA A 263 -12.78 -2.88 21.20
CA ALA A 263 -13.99 -3.69 21.07
C ALA A 263 -14.02 -4.39 19.71
N ARG A 264 -14.86 -5.42 19.57
CA ARG A 264 -15.12 -6.08 18.27
C ARG A 264 -16.37 -5.47 17.65
N ALA A 265 -16.27 -5.01 16.40
CA ALA A 265 -17.42 -4.50 15.66
C ALA A 265 -18.47 -5.61 15.43
N LYS A 266 -19.75 -5.25 15.39
CA LYS A 266 -20.84 -6.24 15.24
C LYS A 266 -21.03 -6.71 13.80
N ASP A 267 -20.88 -5.80 12.85
CA ASP A 267 -21.24 -5.97 11.44
C ASP A 267 -20.16 -5.42 10.48
N TRP A 268 -18.92 -5.34 10.97
CA TRP A 268 -17.74 -4.96 10.19
C TRP A 268 -16.64 -6.00 10.41
N PHE A 269 -16.25 -6.66 9.33
CA PHE A 269 -15.31 -7.78 9.36
C PHE A 269 -14.07 -7.45 8.54
N ASN A 270 -12.90 -7.74 9.12
CA ASN A 270 -11.64 -7.66 8.41
C ASN A 270 -11.62 -8.80 7.37
N PRO A 271 -11.46 -8.51 6.06
CA PRO A 271 -11.36 -9.54 5.05
C PRO A 271 -10.11 -10.40 5.27
N ASN A 272 -9.01 -9.81 5.77
CA ASN A 272 -7.85 -10.58 6.18
C ASN A 272 -8.19 -11.40 7.44
N ARG A 273 -8.05 -12.72 7.34
CA ARG A 273 -8.37 -13.65 8.45
C ARG A 273 -7.20 -13.94 9.40
N GLY A 274 -6.16 -13.10 9.37
CA GLY A 274 -4.96 -13.23 10.20
C GLY A 274 -3.93 -14.21 9.64
N PHE A 275 -4.02 -14.57 8.36
CA PHE A 275 -3.00 -15.41 7.73
C PHE A 275 -1.79 -14.57 7.36
N LEU A 276 -0.62 -15.03 7.82
CA LEU A 276 0.67 -14.56 7.34
C LEU A 276 1.14 -15.53 6.27
N PHE A 277 1.21 -15.05 5.04
CA PHE A 277 1.68 -15.85 3.91
C PHE A 277 3.17 -15.62 3.71
N GLU A 278 3.92 -16.71 3.65
CA GLU A 278 5.29 -16.66 3.15
C GLU A 278 5.24 -16.54 1.62
N PRO A 279 5.99 -15.59 1.03
CA PRO A 279 6.03 -15.45 -0.42
C PRO A 279 6.66 -16.71 -1.03
N GLU A 280 5.91 -17.42 -1.86
CA GLU A 280 6.43 -18.56 -2.62
C GLU A 280 7.34 -18.03 -3.73
N GLY A 281 8.66 -18.24 -3.56
CA GLY A 281 9.66 -17.95 -4.57
C GLY A 281 9.92 -19.18 -5.43
N PHE A 282 10.00 -19.00 -6.75
CA PHE A 282 10.42 -20.06 -7.67
C PHE A 282 11.77 -19.73 -8.26
N VAL A 283 12.72 -20.68 -8.18
CA VAL A 283 14.00 -20.55 -8.87
C VAL A 283 13.79 -20.86 -10.35
N LEU A 284 13.88 -19.83 -11.19
CA LEU A 284 13.88 -19.99 -12.63
C LEU A 284 15.24 -20.48 -13.10
N ARG A 285 15.37 -21.79 -13.33
CA ARG A 285 16.59 -22.40 -13.89
C ARG A 285 16.42 -22.61 -15.38
N ALA A 286 17.26 -21.94 -16.18
CA ALA A 286 17.31 -22.18 -17.61
C ALA A 286 17.77 -23.63 -17.88
N SER A 287 17.04 -24.33 -18.75
CA SER A 287 17.38 -25.69 -19.21
C SER A 287 18.41 -25.70 -20.34
N SER A 288 18.64 -24.54 -20.99
CA SER A 288 19.57 -24.37 -22.11
C SER A 288 20.13 -22.95 -22.17
N ALA A 289 21.23 -22.77 -22.92
CA ALA A 289 21.81 -21.44 -23.16
C ALA A 289 20.81 -20.50 -23.87
N ALA A 290 20.05 -21.01 -24.85
CA ALA A 290 19.03 -20.21 -25.55
C ALA A 290 17.93 -19.74 -24.60
N GLU A 291 17.48 -20.61 -23.70
CA GLU A 291 16.54 -20.21 -22.66
C GLU A 291 17.14 -19.20 -21.69
N ALA A 292 18.40 -19.35 -21.31
CA ALA A 292 19.10 -18.38 -20.44
C ALA A 292 19.14 -16.99 -21.09
N PHE A 293 19.47 -16.89 -22.38
CA PHE A 293 19.43 -15.62 -23.12
C PHE A 293 18.01 -15.05 -23.20
N ARG A 294 17.00 -15.89 -23.43
CA ARG A 294 15.59 -15.48 -23.46
C ARG A 294 15.14 -14.93 -22.10
N LEU A 295 15.46 -15.62 -21.01
CA LEU A 295 15.14 -15.18 -19.65
C LEU A 295 15.87 -13.89 -19.30
N GLY A 296 17.18 -13.79 -19.61
CA GLY A 296 17.96 -12.58 -19.41
C GLY A 296 17.42 -11.38 -20.22
N GLY A 297 17.02 -11.60 -21.47
CA GLY A 297 16.38 -10.58 -22.30
C GLY A 297 15.04 -10.12 -21.75
N ALA A 298 14.21 -11.05 -21.24
CA ALA A 298 12.94 -10.74 -20.60
C ALA A 298 13.14 -9.93 -19.30
N GLU A 299 14.10 -10.32 -18.46
CA GLU A 299 14.44 -9.58 -17.25
C GLU A 299 15.01 -8.19 -17.56
N THR A 300 15.86 -8.06 -18.59
CA THR A 300 16.38 -6.76 -19.04
C THR A 300 15.24 -5.84 -19.51
N ALA A 301 14.33 -6.36 -20.34
CA ALA A 301 13.17 -5.61 -20.80
C ALA A 301 12.25 -5.19 -19.65
N ARG A 302 12.06 -6.07 -18.66
CA ARG A 302 11.30 -5.78 -17.44
C ARG A 302 11.96 -4.68 -16.61
N ALA A 303 13.27 -4.77 -16.40
CA ALA A 303 14.05 -3.75 -15.69
C ALA A 303 13.92 -2.40 -16.40
N LEU A 304 14.23 -2.31 -17.70
CA LEU A 304 14.10 -1.07 -18.49
C LEU A 304 12.69 -0.47 -18.40
N THR A 305 11.65 -1.32 -18.53
CA THR A 305 10.25 -0.88 -18.44
C THR A 305 9.92 -0.30 -17.06
N LEU A 306 10.45 -0.90 -15.98
CA LEU A 306 10.24 -0.40 -14.62
C LEU A 306 10.84 1.00 -14.46
N VAL A 307 12.08 1.21 -14.94
CA VAL A 307 12.75 2.52 -14.89
C VAL A 307 11.98 3.56 -15.67
N PHE A 308 11.59 3.25 -16.90
CA PHE A 308 10.85 4.19 -17.75
C PHE A 308 9.50 4.57 -17.13
N ARG A 309 8.74 3.58 -16.62
CA ARG A 309 7.48 3.85 -15.93
C ARG A 309 7.67 4.71 -14.69
N PHE A 310 8.73 4.46 -13.92
CA PHE A 310 9.04 5.26 -12.74
C PHE A 310 9.37 6.71 -13.13
N LEU A 311 10.24 6.94 -14.11
CA LEU A 311 10.55 8.29 -14.62
C LEU A 311 9.31 9.00 -15.20
N HIS A 312 8.45 8.27 -15.92
CA HIS A 312 7.19 8.81 -16.41
C HIS A 312 6.26 9.23 -15.26
N LYS A 313 6.12 8.40 -14.23
CA LYS A 313 5.34 8.72 -13.03
C LYS A 313 5.92 9.91 -12.25
N LEU A 314 7.24 10.05 -12.25
CA LEU A 314 7.93 11.19 -11.66
C LEU A 314 7.63 12.49 -12.43
N GLY A 315 7.77 12.47 -13.76
CA GLY A 315 7.49 13.61 -14.62
C GLY A 315 6.01 14.02 -14.64
N THR A 316 5.10 13.04 -14.51
CA THR A 316 3.64 13.29 -14.40
C THR A 316 3.18 13.61 -12.96
N LYS A 317 4.11 13.76 -12.01
CA LYS A 317 3.84 14.04 -10.59
C LYS A 317 2.94 13.01 -9.89
N GLN A 318 2.84 11.80 -10.44
CA GLN A 318 2.15 10.68 -9.79
C GLN A 318 2.99 10.07 -8.66
N VAL A 319 4.30 10.32 -8.66
CA VAL A 319 5.24 9.90 -7.63
C VAL A 319 6.06 11.11 -7.19
N SER A 320 6.21 11.30 -5.87
CA SER A 320 7.05 12.35 -5.29
C SER A 320 8.52 12.14 -5.67
N PRO A 321 9.26 13.20 -6.06
CA PRO A 321 10.71 13.13 -6.23
C PRO A 321 11.47 12.63 -4.99
N ARG A 322 10.85 12.72 -3.81
CA ARG A 322 11.40 12.21 -2.55
C ARG A 322 11.42 10.69 -2.44
N ALA A 323 10.73 9.99 -3.34
CA ALA A 323 10.81 8.54 -3.47
C ALA A 323 12.13 8.05 -4.10
N LEU A 324 12.94 8.97 -4.65
CA LEU A 324 14.27 8.64 -5.19
C LEU A 324 15.24 8.24 -4.07
N GLY A 325 15.95 7.14 -4.28
CA GLY A 325 17.06 6.72 -3.41
C GLY A 325 18.39 7.27 -3.92
N GLY A 326 19.22 7.78 -3.01
CA GLY A 326 20.59 8.17 -3.32
C GLY A 326 21.61 7.04 -3.17
N PRO A 327 22.92 7.37 -3.16
CA PRO A 327 24.01 6.39 -3.05
C PRO A 327 23.96 5.51 -1.79
N VAL A 328 23.50 6.05 -0.66
CA VAL A 328 23.40 5.30 0.60
C VAL A 328 22.25 4.30 0.54
N SER A 329 21.11 4.71 -0.03
CA SER A 329 19.99 3.79 -0.28
C SER A 329 20.39 2.66 -1.22
N ILE A 330 21.12 2.97 -2.29
CA ILE A 330 21.65 1.96 -3.23
C ILE A 330 22.57 0.99 -2.49
N ALA A 331 23.50 1.48 -1.66
CA ALA A 331 24.40 0.63 -0.88
C ALA A 331 23.64 -0.29 0.09
N LYS A 332 22.61 0.21 0.78
CA LYS A 332 21.76 -0.60 1.68
C LYS A 332 21.01 -1.71 0.93
N ILE A 333 20.46 -1.42 -0.25
CA ILE A 333 19.75 -2.43 -1.06
C ILE A 333 20.74 -3.43 -1.65
N ALA A 334 21.94 -2.99 -2.07
CA ALA A 334 23.00 -3.86 -2.54
C ALA A 334 23.41 -4.86 -1.44
N TYR A 335 23.61 -4.37 -0.22
CA TYR A 335 23.93 -5.18 0.95
C TYR A 335 22.84 -6.23 1.24
N ARG A 336 21.56 -5.80 1.34
CA ARG A 336 20.41 -6.72 1.53
C ARG A 336 20.23 -7.73 0.40
N SER A 337 20.67 -7.40 -0.82
CA SER A 337 20.61 -8.33 -1.96
C SER A 337 21.75 -9.34 -1.89
N ALA A 338 22.95 -8.91 -1.48
CA ALA A 338 24.08 -9.80 -1.23
C ALA A 338 23.80 -10.78 -0.07
N GLU A 339 23.14 -10.34 1.00
CA GLU A 339 22.70 -11.21 2.11
C GLU A 339 21.72 -12.31 1.67
N ARG A 340 20.92 -12.05 0.63
CA ARG A 340 20.01 -13.03 0.03
C ARG A 340 20.68 -13.98 -0.97
N GLY A 341 21.92 -13.67 -1.37
CA GLY A 341 22.77 -14.53 -2.19
C GLY A 341 23.20 -13.90 -3.51
N ILE A 342 24.09 -14.60 -4.22
CA ILE A 342 24.66 -14.15 -5.49
C ILE A 342 23.59 -13.92 -6.58
N PRO A 343 22.55 -14.77 -6.75
CA PRO A 343 21.52 -14.53 -7.77
C PRO A 343 20.79 -13.19 -7.58
N ASP A 344 20.34 -12.88 -6.35
CA ASP A 344 19.71 -11.60 -6.03
C ASP A 344 20.64 -10.41 -6.27
N LEU A 345 21.93 -10.54 -5.92
CA LEU A 345 22.92 -9.50 -6.18
C LEU A 345 23.10 -9.25 -7.68
N LEU A 346 23.17 -10.30 -8.51
CA LEU A 346 23.30 -10.17 -9.96
C LEU A 346 22.05 -9.52 -10.59
N ILE A 347 20.84 -9.88 -10.13
CA ILE A 347 19.60 -9.23 -10.56
C ILE A 347 19.58 -7.76 -10.13
N PHE A 348 20.03 -7.44 -8.92
CA PHE A 348 20.16 -6.05 -8.46
C PHE A 348 21.16 -5.26 -9.33
N LEU A 349 22.33 -5.82 -9.65
CA LEU A 349 23.32 -5.20 -10.54
C LEU A 349 22.76 -5.02 -11.96
N CYS A 350 21.95 -5.95 -12.44
CA CYS A 350 21.23 -5.83 -13.71
C CYS A 350 20.28 -4.62 -13.69
N LEU A 351 19.51 -4.45 -12.60
CA LEU A 351 18.63 -3.28 -12.43
C LEU A 351 19.43 -1.96 -12.42
N ILE A 352 20.57 -1.90 -11.73
CA ILE A 352 21.45 -0.71 -11.74
C ILE A 352 21.98 -0.43 -13.15
N SER A 353 22.38 -1.48 -13.88
CA SER A 353 22.85 -1.35 -15.27
C SER A 353 21.75 -0.83 -16.20
N ALA A 354 20.52 -1.33 -16.04
CA ALA A 354 19.35 -0.85 -16.77
C ALA A 354 18.99 0.60 -16.41
N ASN A 355 19.11 1.00 -15.12
CA ASN A 355 18.93 2.39 -14.70
C ASN A 355 19.93 3.31 -15.41
N LEU A 356 21.21 2.97 -15.41
CA LEU A 356 22.26 3.75 -16.07
C LEU A 356 22.00 3.86 -17.57
N ALA A 357 21.61 2.76 -18.22
CA ALA A 357 21.22 2.78 -19.62
C ALA A 357 20.08 3.77 -19.89
N VAL A 358 18.96 3.67 -19.15
CA VAL A 358 17.82 4.58 -19.38
C VAL A 358 18.16 6.03 -19.06
N ILE A 359 18.88 6.29 -17.96
CA ILE A 359 19.31 7.64 -17.57
C ILE A 359 20.23 8.23 -18.64
N ASN A 360 21.21 7.47 -19.13
CA ASN A 360 22.14 7.94 -20.17
C ASN A 360 21.42 8.25 -21.49
N PHE A 361 20.29 7.60 -21.77
CA PHE A 361 19.46 7.88 -22.95
C PHE A 361 18.57 9.13 -22.80
N LEU A 362 18.47 9.74 -21.62
CA LEU A 362 17.72 10.98 -21.44
C LEU A 362 18.35 12.12 -22.27
N PRO A 363 17.53 13.06 -22.80
CA PRO A 363 17.99 14.19 -23.59
C PRO A 363 18.65 15.27 -22.70
N ILE A 364 19.66 14.87 -21.93
CA ILE A 364 20.42 15.74 -21.04
C ILE A 364 21.82 15.91 -21.67
N PRO A 365 22.24 17.14 -22.02
CA PRO A 365 23.47 17.43 -22.75
C PRO A 365 24.77 16.76 -22.27
N VAL A 366 24.92 16.52 -20.95
CA VAL A 366 26.10 15.87 -20.36
C VAL A 366 26.06 14.34 -20.44
N LEU A 367 24.94 13.76 -20.88
CA LEU A 367 24.71 12.34 -21.07
C LEU A 367 24.71 11.98 -22.56
N ASP A 368 24.87 10.69 -22.87
CA ASP A 368 24.89 10.18 -24.25
C ASP A 368 23.64 10.58 -25.06
N GLY A 369 22.47 10.64 -24.41
CA GLY A 369 21.22 11.10 -25.02
C GLY A 369 21.22 12.58 -25.39
N GLY A 370 21.97 13.41 -24.67
CA GLY A 370 22.21 14.80 -25.07
C GLY A 370 22.97 14.90 -26.38
N HIS A 371 24.02 14.09 -26.55
CA HIS A 371 24.75 13.99 -27.81
C HIS A 371 23.85 13.52 -28.95
N MET A 372 23.00 12.52 -28.71
CA MET A 372 22.01 12.07 -29.71
C MET A 372 21.07 13.18 -30.14
N VAL A 373 20.63 14.05 -29.21
CA VAL A 373 19.81 15.22 -29.53
C VAL A 373 20.56 16.23 -30.41
N PHE A 374 21.83 16.53 -30.09
CA PHE A 374 22.63 17.44 -30.90
C PHE A 374 22.91 16.90 -32.31
N LEU A 375 23.21 15.61 -32.43
CA LEU A 375 23.38 14.95 -33.72
C LEU A 375 22.08 14.91 -34.53
N SER A 376 20.95 14.66 -33.86
CA SER A 376 19.63 14.70 -34.51
C SER A 376 19.30 16.11 -35.00
N TYR A 377 19.59 17.12 -34.19
CA TYR A 377 19.47 18.52 -34.59
C TYR A 377 20.34 18.84 -35.79
N GLU A 378 21.61 18.46 -35.78
CA GLU A 378 22.53 18.67 -36.89
C GLU A 378 22.06 17.96 -38.16
N GLY A 379 21.56 16.72 -38.04
CA GLY A 379 21.00 15.96 -39.16
C GLY A 379 19.76 16.63 -39.79
N ILE A 380 18.92 17.28 -38.98
CA ILE A 380 17.72 17.99 -39.46
C ILE A 380 18.07 19.37 -40.02
N CYS A 381 18.93 20.12 -39.34
CA CYS A 381 19.27 21.50 -39.68
C CYS A 381 20.42 21.62 -40.69
N GLY A 382 21.14 20.53 -40.97
CA GLY A 382 22.30 20.47 -41.85
C GLY A 382 23.51 21.28 -41.36
N LYS A 383 23.50 21.72 -40.10
CA LYS A 383 24.54 22.54 -39.48
C LYS A 383 24.70 22.16 -38.01
N PRO A 384 25.93 22.10 -37.49
CA PRO A 384 26.16 21.82 -36.08
C PRO A 384 25.59 22.95 -35.20
N PRO A 385 25.13 22.64 -33.98
CA PRO A 385 24.73 23.66 -33.02
C PRO A 385 25.92 24.54 -32.66
N SER A 386 25.67 25.82 -32.41
CA SER A 386 26.76 26.73 -32.03
C SER A 386 27.46 26.23 -30.76
N GLU A 387 28.79 26.33 -30.73
CA GLU A 387 29.63 25.88 -29.61
C GLU A 387 29.18 26.49 -28.27
N ARG A 388 28.79 27.78 -28.29
CA ARG A 388 28.25 28.48 -27.12
C ARG A 388 26.99 27.82 -26.57
N ILE A 389 26.05 27.44 -27.44
CA ILE A 389 24.81 26.76 -27.05
C ILE A 389 25.13 25.38 -26.49
N TYR A 390 26.01 24.62 -27.17
CA TYR A 390 26.42 23.31 -26.71
C TYR A 390 27.03 23.36 -25.30
N VAL A 391 28.00 24.25 -25.07
CA VAL A 391 28.68 24.42 -23.78
C VAL A 391 27.70 24.88 -22.70
N MET A 392 26.85 25.86 -22.99
CA MET A 392 25.84 26.35 -22.05
C MET A 392 24.87 25.24 -21.62
N LEU A 393 24.35 24.48 -22.59
CA LEU A 393 23.44 23.36 -22.32
C LEU A 393 24.14 22.23 -21.56
N SER A 394 25.40 21.97 -21.85
CA SER A 394 26.24 20.98 -21.14
C SER A 394 26.43 21.35 -19.67
N TYR A 395 26.79 22.61 -19.37
CA TYR A 395 26.90 23.08 -18.00
C TYR A 395 25.56 23.08 -17.26
N LEU A 396 24.47 23.46 -17.94
CA LEU A 396 23.13 23.39 -17.37
C LEU A 396 22.75 21.95 -16.99
N GLY A 397 23.03 20.99 -17.88
CA GLY A 397 22.83 19.57 -17.62
C GLY A 397 23.68 19.06 -16.46
N LEU A 398 24.95 19.45 -16.39
CA LEU A 398 25.85 19.09 -15.29
C LEU A 398 25.34 19.63 -13.94
N ILE A 399 24.96 20.90 -13.88
CA ILE A 399 24.39 21.52 -12.67
C ILE A 399 23.12 20.78 -12.24
N LEU A 400 22.25 20.42 -13.18
CA LEU A 400 21.04 19.65 -12.89
C LEU A 400 21.36 18.29 -12.27
N ILE A 401 22.32 17.54 -12.83
CA ILE A 401 22.71 16.22 -12.30
C ILE A 401 23.35 16.35 -10.92
N ILE A 402 24.28 17.29 -10.73
CA ILE A 402 24.92 17.52 -9.43
C ILE A 402 23.86 17.93 -8.39
N GLY A 403 22.95 18.83 -8.76
CA GLY A 403 21.84 19.25 -7.91
C GLY A 403 20.94 18.08 -7.51
N LEU A 404 20.59 17.21 -8.46
CA LEU A 404 19.85 15.98 -8.17
C LEU A 404 20.62 15.06 -7.24
N MET A 405 21.93 14.89 -7.45
CA MET A 405 22.78 14.04 -6.61
C MET A 405 22.86 14.53 -5.17
N ILE A 406 23.01 15.85 -4.98
CA ILE A 406 22.97 16.49 -3.66
C ILE A 406 21.60 16.30 -3.03
N PHE A 407 20.51 16.51 -3.79
CA PHE A 407 19.14 16.34 -3.31
C PHE A 407 18.88 14.91 -2.81
N VAL A 408 19.16 13.88 -3.62
CA VAL A 408 18.92 12.48 -3.20
C VAL A 408 19.85 12.04 -2.07
N THR A 409 21.07 12.57 -2.00
CA THR A 409 21.98 12.32 -0.88
C THR A 409 21.45 12.98 0.40
N GLY A 410 20.92 14.20 0.31
CA GLY A 410 20.24 14.88 1.41
C GLY A 410 19.04 14.10 1.95
N LEU A 411 18.25 13.47 1.06
CA LEU A 411 17.16 12.56 1.44
C LEU A 411 17.66 11.28 2.12
N ASP A 412 18.81 10.76 1.71
CA ASP A 412 19.41 9.54 2.25
C ASP A 412 19.93 9.71 3.69
N ILE A 413 20.55 10.86 3.97
CA ILE A 413 21.16 11.17 5.28
C ILE A 413 20.21 11.92 6.23
N GLY A 414 18.97 12.18 5.81
CA GLY A 414 17.94 12.82 6.62
C GLY A 414 18.04 14.35 6.70
N CYS A 415 18.92 14.99 5.91
CA CYS A 415 18.97 16.45 5.80
C CYS A 415 17.74 17.03 5.07
N ILE A 416 17.13 16.23 4.19
CA ILE A 416 15.88 16.56 3.50
C ILE A 416 14.86 15.51 3.91
N ALA A 417 13.71 15.94 4.40
CA ALA A 417 12.64 15.03 4.77
C ALA A 417 12.05 14.32 3.53
N ARG A 418 11.89 13.00 3.66
CA ARG A 418 11.21 12.14 2.68
C ARG A 418 9.70 12.16 2.93
N HIS A 419 9.04 13.28 2.62
CA HIS A 419 7.58 13.36 2.57
C HIS A 419 7.00 12.64 1.35
#